data_AF-A0AAD7HKT9-F1
#
_entry.id   AF-A0AAD7HKT9-F1
#
_cell.length_a   1.000
_cell.length_b   1.000
_cell.length_c   1.000
_cell.angle_alpha   90.00
_cell.angle_beta   90.00
_cell.angle_gamma   90.00
#
_symmetry.space_group_name_H-M   'P 1'
#
loop_
_entity.id
_entity.type
_entity.pdbx_description
1 polymer ?
#
loop_
_entity_poly.entity_id
_entity_poly.type
_entity_poly.pdbx_seq_one_letter_code
_entity_poly.pdbx_strand_id
1 'polypeptide(L)'
;MASISHQRLESVNSPNTGRQVPDKDLWQWTFTPEAVAPCFAKDVFEMPKNDAEFFWLGRVPCRTVKLVGWVAGVQPYEKRVVYYLDDGTAVIECHHRPPAENTAKDKAKKANPEPQPLLEPLAYVGSSVVVIGRIVPWHETRRILVDSLVKCPSSNDEPRHWIAVRALHEGYYFIDEPFVIPPKPTSQMPPEPLPISVPSTPTSTIALSSSPSKSPTKSPHKLRHPSRLHTKDLTGNAFRIYLKHYMDNADDIPPVAPEPTTPTSSRNAFPSADETPRPHDHTPRRIAPLNFARPLTPVDPTRGFTLSYLRRVPELSLMAKRVVKAEANRRAREAQKKAKEGGVAKKPVVTKAMSDDKQKLHPRMKRLFGWAILELVKGGDVITWEGPVRPCPRANAGLDADTSALWRFNSSSSTVGGNSTMFSSASIAEDDEDEGELTDPEEDEEAFVSLTPAFLATAVEQAITKFIAQSAARAQSSKGPVRSRAGPKLSEITSFLKNGDDMWRNLTEFSVEEALTLLQQEGRAWVQGGRWELTL
;
A
#
# COMPACT_ATOMS: atom_id res chain seq x y z
N MET A 1 -26.59 -21.37 -3.87
CA MET A 1 -26.20 -20.00 -3.46
C MET A 1 -25.92 -19.22 -4.73
N ALA A 2 -26.75 -18.23 -5.03
CA ALA A 2 -26.79 -17.54 -6.31
C ALA A 2 -25.55 -16.65 -6.49
N SER A 3 -24.86 -16.84 -7.62
CA SER A 3 -23.71 -16.06 -8.04
C SER A 3 -24.22 -14.75 -8.67
N ILE A 4 -24.01 -13.63 -8.00
CA ILE A 4 -24.31 -12.30 -8.54
C ILE A 4 -23.12 -11.88 -9.40
N SER A 5 -23.27 -12.04 -10.70
CA SER A 5 -22.32 -11.59 -11.73
C SER A 5 -22.31 -10.07 -11.81
N HIS A 6 -21.19 -9.44 -11.41
CA HIS A 6 -20.90 -8.04 -11.73
C HIS A 6 -20.64 -7.90 -13.24
N GLN A 7 -21.69 -7.59 -14.00
CA GLN A 7 -21.53 -7.08 -15.35
C GLN A 7 -20.90 -5.69 -15.30
N ARG A 8 -19.82 -5.57 -16.08
CA ARG A 8 -19.08 -4.36 -16.37
C ARG A 8 -20.00 -3.39 -17.11
N LEU A 9 -20.26 -2.22 -16.52
CA LEU A 9 -20.93 -1.09 -17.19
C LEU A 9 -20.09 -0.63 -18.37
N GLU A 10 -20.36 -1.20 -19.55
CA GLU A 10 -20.01 -0.56 -20.81
C GLU A 10 -20.86 0.70 -20.95
N SER A 11 -20.23 1.77 -21.46
CA SER A 11 -20.84 3.08 -21.69
C SER A 11 -22.04 2.96 -22.63
N VAL A 12 -23.22 2.80 -22.07
CA VAL A 12 -24.49 2.90 -22.79
C VAL A 12 -24.71 4.37 -23.14
N ASN A 13 -24.27 4.76 -24.34
CA ASN A 13 -24.80 5.94 -25.03
C ASN A 13 -26.25 5.64 -25.45
N SER A 14 -27.20 5.79 -24.52
CA SER A 14 -28.63 5.84 -24.85
C SER A 14 -29.07 7.28 -25.14
N PRO A 15 -29.91 7.50 -26.17
CA PRO A 15 -30.42 8.83 -26.52
C PRO A 15 -31.57 9.19 -25.58
N ASN A 16 -31.25 9.56 -24.34
CA ASN A 16 -32.23 10.18 -23.47
C ASN A 16 -32.34 11.65 -23.86
N THR A 17 -33.38 12.03 -24.61
CA THR A 17 -33.68 13.41 -25.05
C THR A 17 -34.12 14.33 -23.90
N GLY A 18 -33.83 13.96 -22.65
CA GLY A 18 -33.91 14.86 -21.51
C GLY A 18 -32.94 16.01 -21.70
N ARG A 19 -33.43 17.24 -21.53
CA ARG A 19 -32.61 18.46 -21.59
C ARG A 19 -31.48 18.36 -20.56
N GLN A 20 -30.28 17.99 -21.00
CA GLN A 20 -29.11 17.90 -20.12
C GLN A 20 -28.80 19.30 -19.57
N VAL A 21 -28.60 19.38 -18.25
CA VAL A 21 -28.16 20.62 -17.60
C VAL A 21 -26.76 20.94 -18.14
N PRO A 22 -26.50 22.16 -18.65
CA PRO A 22 -25.17 22.52 -19.13
C PRO A 22 -24.11 22.31 -18.04
N ASP A 23 -22.95 21.74 -18.40
CA ASP A 23 -21.85 21.49 -17.46
C ASP A 23 -21.43 22.73 -16.66
N LYS A 24 -21.58 23.91 -17.27
CA LYS A 24 -21.31 25.20 -16.62
C LYS A 24 -22.22 25.44 -15.42
N ASP A 25 -23.50 25.10 -15.52
CA ASP A 25 -24.48 25.32 -14.46
C ASP A 25 -24.27 24.31 -13.33
N LEU A 26 -23.95 23.05 -13.67
CA LEU A 26 -23.56 22.01 -12.71
C LEU A 26 -22.30 22.42 -11.95
N TRP A 27 -21.26 22.84 -12.68
CA TRP A 27 -20.01 23.33 -12.10
C TRP A 27 -20.28 24.47 -11.12
N GLN A 28 -21.10 25.46 -11.51
CA GLN A 28 -21.42 26.59 -10.65
C GLN A 28 -22.21 26.16 -9.39
N TRP A 29 -23.10 25.18 -9.52
CA TRP A 29 -23.80 24.60 -8.38
C TRP A 29 -22.86 23.89 -7.39
N THR A 30 -21.78 23.26 -7.86
CA THR A 30 -20.81 22.57 -6.98
C THR A 30 -20.06 23.48 -5.99
N PHE A 31 -20.15 24.80 -6.13
CA PHE A 31 -19.62 25.78 -5.18
C PHE A 31 -20.60 26.16 -4.06
N THR A 32 -21.85 25.71 -4.15
CA THR A 32 -22.85 26.01 -3.14
C THR A 32 -22.68 25.12 -1.91
N PRO A 33 -23.09 25.57 -0.71
CA PRO A 33 -23.08 24.73 0.49
C PRO A 33 -23.97 23.48 0.35
N GLU A 34 -25.02 23.53 -0.48
CA GLU A 34 -25.92 22.41 -0.77
C GLU A 34 -25.23 21.29 -1.56
N ALA A 35 -24.13 21.60 -2.26
CA ALA A 35 -23.34 20.63 -3.01
C ALA A 35 -22.27 19.91 -2.18
N VAL A 36 -22.23 20.13 -0.85
CA VAL A 36 -21.36 19.36 0.04
C VAL A 36 -21.94 17.96 0.23
N ALA A 37 -21.36 16.97 -0.44
CA ALA A 37 -21.88 15.60 -0.43
C ALA A 37 -21.39 14.81 0.80
N PRO A 38 -22.28 14.32 1.68
CA PRO A 38 -21.92 13.33 2.70
C PRO A 38 -21.60 12.01 2.02
N CYS A 39 -20.40 11.47 2.22
CA CYS A 39 -19.99 10.21 1.60
C CYS A 39 -19.01 9.44 2.48
N PHE A 40 -18.63 8.25 2.01
CA PHE A 40 -17.52 7.47 2.55
C PHE A 40 -16.19 7.85 1.87
N ALA A 41 -15.07 7.53 2.51
CA ALA A 41 -13.74 7.71 1.95
C ALA A 41 -13.54 6.87 0.69
N LYS A 42 -14.10 5.65 0.65
CA LYS A 42 -14.11 4.79 -0.54
C LYS A 42 -14.80 5.46 -1.73
N ASP A 43 -15.95 6.10 -1.49
CA ASP A 43 -16.68 6.82 -2.54
C ASP A 43 -15.77 7.86 -3.20
N VAL A 44 -15.01 8.61 -2.39
CA VAL A 44 -14.10 9.64 -2.90
C VAL A 44 -13.11 9.05 -3.91
N PHE A 45 -12.58 7.85 -3.69
CA PHE A 45 -11.64 7.21 -4.63
C PHE A 45 -12.32 6.74 -5.92
N GLU A 46 -13.58 6.30 -5.84
CA GLU A 46 -14.31 5.66 -6.94
C GLU A 46 -15.11 6.64 -7.82
N MET A 47 -15.48 7.83 -7.32
CA MET A 47 -16.27 8.82 -8.07
C MET A 47 -15.64 9.17 -9.43
N PRO A 48 -16.28 9.03 -10.59
CA PRO A 48 -15.67 9.47 -11.85
C PRO A 48 -15.43 10.99 -11.86
N LYS A 49 -14.29 11.40 -12.43
CA LYS A 49 -13.94 12.83 -12.60
C LYS A 49 -14.55 13.35 -13.91
N ASN A 50 -15.16 14.53 -13.87
CA ASN A 50 -15.60 15.27 -15.04
C ASN A 50 -14.50 16.27 -15.51
N ASP A 51 -14.52 16.64 -16.78
CA ASP A 51 -13.58 17.60 -17.37
C ASP A 51 -13.66 19.00 -16.74
N ALA A 52 -14.84 19.39 -16.24
CA ALA A 52 -15.09 20.67 -15.59
C ALA A 52 -14.62 20.73 -14.10
N GLU A 53 -13.64 19.93 -13.69
CA GLU A 53 -13.05 19.96 -12.33
C GLU A 53 -13.98 19.60 -11.15
N PHE A 54 -15.05 18.85 -11.39
CA PHE A 54 -15.87 18.24 -10.33
C PHE A 54 -15.96 16.72 -10.50
N PHE A 55 -16.55 16.04 -9.52
CA PHE A 55 -16.67 14.59 -9.46
C PHE A 55 -18.14 14.17 -9.39
N TRP A 56 -18.45 12.97 -9.86
CA TRP A 56 -19.81 12.41 -9.79
C TRP A 56 -19.89 11.36 -8.68
N LEU A 57 -20.77 11.58 -7.71
CA LEU A 57 -21.19 10.56 -6.74
C LEU A 57 -22.56 10.03 -7.18
N GLY A 58 -22.52 8.95 -7.96
CA GLY A 58 -23.69 8.50 -8.72
C GLY A 58 -24.17 9.62 -9.65
N ARG A 59 -25.43 10.04 -9.48
CA ARG A 59 -26.02 11.16 -10.23
C ARG A 59 -25.63 12.54 -9.70
N VAL A 60 -25.01 12.68 -8.53
CA VAL A 60 -24.81 13.99 -7.88
C VAL A 60 -23.43 14.58 -8.21
N PRO A 61 -23.35 15.78 -8.79
CA PRO A 61 -22.07 16.44 -9.04
C PRO A 61 -21.54 17.10 -7.75
N CYS A 62 -20.34 16.75 -7.30
CA CYS A 62 -19.76 17.33 -6.09
C CYS A 62 -18.30 17.70 -6.28
N ARG A 63 -17.88 18.73 -5.56
CA ARG A 63 -16.47 19.15 -5.43
C ARG A 63 -16.00 19.10 -3.98
N THR A 64 -16.92 19.34 -3.06
CA THR A 64 -16.70 19.34 -1.62
C THR A 64 -17.44 18.17 -1.02
N VAL A 65 -16.80 17.45 -0.12
CA VAL A 65 -17.37 16.30 0.58
C VAL A 65 -17.37 16.53 2.08
N LYS A 66 -18.28 15.84 2.77
CA LYS A 66 -18.31 15.69 4.22
C LYS A 66 -17.99 14.24 4.56
N LEU A 67 -16.89 14.05 5.27
CA LEU A 67 -16.44 12.76 5.79
C LEU A 67 -16.54 12.78 7.32
N VAL A 68 -16.83 11.63 7.91
CA VAL A 68 -16.76 11.41 9.36
C VAL A 68 -16.05 10.09 9.60
N GLY A 69 -15.01 10.12 10.41
CA GLY A 69 -14.18 8.95 10.69
C GLY A 69 -13.19 9.24 11.81
N TRP A 70 -12.31 8.29 12.09
CA TRP A 70 -11.27 8.43 13.09
C TRP A 70 -9.92 8.76 12.45
N VAL A 71 -9.11 9.55 13.16
CA VAL A 71 -7.77 9.91 12.71
C VAL A 71 -6.85 8.71 12.94
N ALA A 72 -6.43 8.04 11.86
CA ALA A 72 -5.49 6.93 11.88
C ALA A 72 -4.02 7.40 11.95
N GLY A 73 -3.73 8.62 11.50
CA GLY A 73 -2.38 9.17 11.49
C GLY A 73 -2.37 10.70 11.46
N VAL A 74 -1.33 11.30 12.04
CA VAL A 74 -1.11 12.74 12.03
C VAL A 74 0.33 13.03 11.64
N GLN A 75 0.52 13.87 10.64
CA GLN A 75 1.83 14.30 10.18
C GLN A 75 1.90 15.84 10.15
N PRO A 76 2.46 16.47 11.20
CA PRO A 76 2.66 17.91 11.23
C PRO A 76 3.80 18.31 10.29
N TYR A 77 3.59 19.40 9.55
CA TYR A 77 4.59 20.09 8.75
C TYR A 77 4.60 21.57 9.13
N GLU A 78 5.63 22.31 8.70
CA GLU A 78 5.78 23.74 8.98
C GLU A 78 4.53 24.58 8.63
N LYS A 79 3.84 24.26 7.54
CA LYS A 79 2.73 25.08 6.99
C LYS A 79 1.39 24.36 6.87
N ARG A 80 1.33 23.10 7.31
CA ARG A 80 0.11 22.28 7.23
C ARG A 80 0.19 21.09 8.18
N VAL A 81 -0.95 20.52 8.49
CA VAL A 81 -1.04 19.20 9.14
C VAL A 81 -1.74 18.25 8.16
N VAL A 82 -1.17 17.08 7.95
CA VAL A 82 -1.82 16.01 7.17
C VAL A 82 -2.43 15.01 8.14
N TYR A 83 -3.73 14.78 8.01
CA TYR A 83 -4.46 13.77 8.75
C TYR A 83 -4.77 12.59 7.83
N TYR A 84 -4.62 11.37 8.33
CA TYR A 84 -5.09 10.17 7.65
C TYR A 84 -6.40 9.78 8.29
N LEU A 85 -7.51 9.96 7.58
CA LEU A 85 -8.86 9.73 8.08
C LEU A 85 -9.35 8.35 7.61
N ASP A 86 -9.73 7.49 8.55
CA ASP A 86 -10.32 6.18 8.28
C ASP A 86 -11.78 6.18 8.73
N ASP A 87 -12.69 5.80 7.84
CA ASP A 87 -14.13 5.66 8.12
C ASP A 87 -14.60 4.20 8.03
N GLY A 88 -13.67 3.25 8.07
CA GLY A 88 -13.92 1.82 7.91
C GLY A 88 -14.03 1.35 6.46
N THR A 89 -14.23 2.27 5.49
CA THR A 89 -14.32 1.93 4.07
C THR A 89 -12.98 2.08 3.35
N ALA A 90 -12.22 3.13 3.68
CA ALA A 90 -10.88 3.40 3.20
C ALA A 90 -10.18 4.44 4.09
N VAL A 91 -8.87 4.61 3.92
CA VAL A 91 -8.10 5.68 4.56
C VAL A 91 -7.80 6.78 3.54
N ILE A 92 -8.12 8.03 3.86
CA ILE A 92 -7.90 9.17 2.96
C ILE A 92 -7.07 10.28 3.61
N GLU A 93 -6.14 10.84 2.82
CA GLU A 93 -5.32 11.97 3.23
C GLU A 93 -6.12 13.29 3.24
N CYS A 94 -6.13 13.96 4.39
CA CYS A 94 -6.79 15.23 4.63
C CYS A 94 -5.74 16.30 4.94
N HIS A 95 -5.49 17.19 3.97
CA HIS A 95 -4.55 18.29 4.07
C HIS A 95 -5.19 19.51 4.71
N HIS A 96 -4.88 19.76 5.97
CA HIS A 96 -5.36 20.92 6.70
C HIS A 96 -4.31 22.02 6.73
N ARG A 97 -4.66 23.18 6.17
CA ARG A 97 -3.91 24.43 6.35
C ARG A 97 -4.75 25.31 7.27
N PRO A 98 -4.29 25.58 8.50
CA PRO A 98 -4.98 26.57 9.31
C PRO A 98 -5.05 27.88 8.51
N PRO A 99 -6.17 28.62 8.60
CA PRO A 99 -6.26 29.92 7.97
C PRO A 99 -5.03 30.71 8.39
N ALA A 100 -4.30 31.26 7.42
CA ALA A 100 -3.19 32.13 7.75
C ALA A 100 -3.78 33.21 8.64
N GLU A 101 -3.41 33.22 9.92
CA GLU A 101 -3.74 34.33 10.79
C GLU A 101 -3.26 35.55 10.03
N ASN A 102 -4.21 36.37 9.60
CA ASN A 102 -3.94 37.64 8.93
C ASN A 102 -3.32 38.54 10.00
N THR A 103 -2.10 38.20 10.41
CA THR A 103 -1.20 39.07 11.15
C THR A 103 -1.02 40.25 10.22
N ALA A 104 -1.79 41.29 10.53
CA ALA A 104 -1.85 42.50 9.75
C ALA A 104 -0.42 42.97 9.46
N LYS A 105 -0.24 43.50 8.26
CA LYS A 105 1.03 43.97 7.68
C LYS A 105 1.64 45.17 8.43
N ASP A 106 1.67 45.14 9.76
CA ASP A 106 2.35 46.12 10.57
C ASP A 106 3.80 45.71 10.74
N LYS A 107 4.57 46.13 9.75
CA LYS A 107 5.92 46.72 9.86
C LYS A 107 6.70 46.32 11.12
N ALA A 108 7.76 45.52 10.93
CA ALA A 108 9.11 45.95 11.32
C ALA A 108 10.16 44.99 10.75
N LYS A 109 11.09 45.57 9.97
CA LYS A 109 12.41 44.99 9.70
C LYS A 109 13.07 44.66 11.04
N LYS A 110 13.04 43.41 11.49
CA LYS A 110 13.96 42.93 12.52
C LYS A 110 14.62 41.65 12.03
N ALA A 111 15.95 41.72 11.99
CA ALA A 111 16.81 40.66 11.51
C ALA A 111 16.78 39.47 12.47
N ASN A 112 16.88 38.28 11.87
CA ASN A 112 16.90 36.94 12.45
C ASN A 112 15.51 36.29 12.64
N PRO A 113 15.02 35.50 11.65
CA PRO A 113 13.80 34.73 11.81
C PRO A 113 14.04 33.60 12.81
N GLU A 114 13.44 33.72 13.99
CA GLU A 114 13.30 32.62 14.94
C GLU A 114 12.54 31.46 14.25
N PRO A 115 12.96 30.19 14.45
CA PRO A 115 12.28 29.04 13.84
C PRO A 115 10.79 29.08 14.20
N GLN A 116 9.93 29.16 13.18
CA GLN A 116 8.49 29.16 13.42
C GLN A 116 8.10 27.83 14.10
N PRO A 117 7.33 27.88 15.20
CA PRO A 117 6.88 26.67 15.88
C PRO A 117 6.05 25.81 14.91
N LEU A 118 6.21 24.49 14.98
CA LEU A 118 5.40 23.56 14.20
C LEU A 118 3.92 23.74 14.57
N LEU A 119 3.04 23.68 13.57
CA LEU A 119 1.60 23.80 13.77
C LEU A 119 1.08 22.70 14.68
N GLU A 120 0.31 23.08 15.70
CA GLU A 120 -0.35 22.14 16.60
C GLU A 120 -1.51 21.44 15.88
N PRO A 121 -1.56 20.09 15.89
CA PRO A 121 -2.68 19.35 15.33
C PRO A 121 -3.99 19.64 16.08
N LEU A 122 -5.08 19.88 15.33
CA LEU A 122 -6.43 20.02 15.88
C LEU A 122 -6.98 18.72 16.45
N ALA A 123 -6.47 17.58 15.97
CA ALA A 123 -6.88 16.25 16.39
C ALA A 123 -5.67 15.30 16.41
N TYR A 124 -5.76 14.24 17.20
CA TYR A 124 -4.70 13.24 17.36
C TYR A 124 -5.19 11.86 16.92
N VAL A 125 -4.26 10.91 16.76
CA VAL A 125 -4.59 9.52 16.44
C VAL A 125 -5.64 8.98 17.42
N GLY A 126 -6.69 8.35 16.90
CA GLY A 126 -7.85 7.86 17.65
C GLY A 126 -8.97 8.89 17.88
N SER A 127 -8.79 10.17 17.52
CA SER A 127 -9.86 11.16 17.59
C SER A 127 -10.88 10.93 16.47
N SER A 128 -12.18 10.92 16.79
CA SER A 128 -13.23 10.98 15.76
C SER A 128 -13.43 12.44 15.32
N VAL A 129 -13.45 12.68 14.01
CA VAL A 129 -13.53 14.02 13.42
C VAL A 129 -14.52 14.07 12.27
N VAL A 130 -15.14 15.24 12.09
CA VAL A 130 -15.89 15.62 10.90
C VAL A 130 -14.98 16.48 10.03
N VAL A 131 -14.77 16.06 8.79
CA VAL A 131 -13.97 16.77 7.79
C VAL A 131 -14.88 17.23 6.66
N ILE A 132 -14.92 18.53 6.41
CA ILE A 132 -15.48 19.12 5.20
C ILE A 132 -14.34 19.66 4.36
N GLY A 133 -14.26 19.26 3.10
CA GLY A 133 -13.19 19.75 2.24
C GLY A 133 -13.33 19.37 0.79
N ARG A 134 -12.48 19.99 -0.03
CA ARG A 134 -12.48 19.83 -1.48
C ARG A 134 -11.67 18.62 -1.90
N ILE A 135 -12.25 17.81 -2.78
CA ILE A 135 -11.54 16.70 -3.40
C ILE A 135 -10.52 17.29 -4.39
N VAL A 136 -9.26 16.87 -4.27
CA VAL A 136 -8.21 17.24 -5.22
C VAL A 136 -7.53 15.98 -5.74
N PRO A 137 -7.41 15.82 -7.07
CA PRO A 137 -6.65 14.72 -7.63
C PRO A 137 -5.18 14.84 -7.24
N TRP A 138 -4.60 13.75 -6.77
CA TRP A 138 -3.21 13.70 -6.36
C TRP A 138 -2.58 12.41 -6.90
N HIS A 139 -1.78 12.55 -7.95
CA HIS A 139 -1.21 11.41 -8.68
C HIS A 139 -2.29 10.47 -9.24
N GLU A 140 -2.39 9.23 -8.78
CA GLU A 140 -3.46 8.27 -9.13
C GLU A 140 -4.54 8.18 -8.05
N THR A 141 -4.33 8.90 -6.95
CA THR A 141 -5.21 8.91 -5.80
C THR A 141 -5.87 10.28 -5.68
N ARG A 142 -6.59 10.48 -4.58
CA ARG A 142 -7.26 11.71 -4.22
C ARG A 142 -6.96 12.03 -2.78
N ARG A 143 -7.02 13.31 -2.47
CA ARG A 143 -6.89 13.83 -1.12
C ARG A 143 -7.92 14.93 -0.90
N ILE A 144 -8.18 15.23 0.36
CA ILE A 144 -9.08 16.29 0.75
C ILE A 144 -8.27 17.52 1.13
N LEU A 145 -8.51 18.66 0.48
CA LEU A 145 -8.11 19.96 1.02
C LEU A 145 -9.16 20.39 2.02
N VAL A 146 -8.81 20.34 3.30
CA VAL A 146 -9.73 20.57 4.41
C VAL A 146 -10.11 22.04 4.46
N ASP A 147 -11.41 22.33 4.37
CA ASP A 147 -11.99 23.65 4.61
C ASP A 147 -12.45 23.78 6.08
N SER A 148 -12.95 22.69 6.68
CA SER A 148 -13.31 22.62 8.10
C SER A 148 -12.98 21.24 8.67
N LEU A 149 -12.37 21.21 9.86
CA LEU A 149 -12.11 19.99 10.64
C LEU A 149 -12.50 20.23 12.08
N VAL A 150 -13.44 19.43 12.58
CA VAL A 150 -14.01 19.56 13.92
C VAL A 150 -14.01 18.18 14.58
N LYS A 151 -13.62 18.08 15.85
CA LYS A 151 -13.76 16.83 16.62
C LYS A 151 -15.24 16.50 16.77
N CYS A 152 -15.60 15.23 16.58
CA CYS A 152 -16.97 14.78 16.81
C CYS A 152 -17.35 15.03 18.28
N PRO A 153 -18.47 15.72 18.57
CA PRO A 153 -18.93 15.90 19.94
C PRO A 153 -19.37 14.59 20.60
N SER A 154 -19.76 13.59 19.80
CA SER A 154 -20.18 12.28 20.28
C SER A 154 -19.54 11.15 19.47
N SER A 155 -19.23 10.03 20.14
CA SER A 155 -18.84 8.78 19.47
C SER A 155 -19.93 8.21 18.55
N ASN A 156 -21.17 8.67 18.70
CA ASN A 156 -22.29 8.24 17.83
C ASN A 156 -22.36 9.00 16.50
N ASP A 157 -21.56 10.05 16.30
CA ASP A 157 -21.64 10.87 15.09
C ASP A 157 -21.16 10.10 13.85
N GLU A 158 -20.16 9.23 14.00
CA GLU A 158 -19.66 8.38 12.92
C GLU A 158 -20.70 7.32 12.48
N PRO A 159 -21.29 6.49 13.37
CA PRO A 159 -22.38 5.59 12.99
C PRO A 159 -23.59 6.30 12.39
N ARG A 160 -23.95 7.49 12.90
CA ARG A 160 -25.05 8.30 12.33
C ARG A 160 -24.72 8.78 10.93
N HIS A 161 -23.48 9.21 10.68
CA HIS A 161 -23.01 9.56 9.35
C HIS A 161 -23.10 8.36 8.41
N TRP A 162 -22.68 7.17 8.84
CA TRP A 162 -22.76 5.96 8.01
C TRP A 162 -24.19 5.60 7.62
N ILE A 163 -25.13 5.65 8.56
CA ILE A 163 -26.54 5.39 8.28
C ILE A 163 -27.08 6.40 7.27
N ALA A 164 -26.78 7.70 7.47
CA ALA A 164 -27.20 8.74 6.55
C ALA A 164 -26.61 8.57 5.15
N VAL A 165 -25.32 8.25 5.03
CA VAL A 165 -24.65 8.02 3.74
C VAL A 165 -25.21 6.79 3.03
N ARG A 166 -25.51 5.69 3.74
CA ARG A 166 -26.18 4.53 3.13
C ARG A 166 -27.58 4.88 2.62
N ALA A 167 -28.37 5.60 3.40
CA ALA A 167 -29.69 6.04 2.96
C ALA A 167 -29.61 6.93 1.71
N LEU A 168 -28.58 7.79 1.61
CA LEU A 168 -28.32 8.59 0.41
C LEU A 168 -27.89 7.72 -0.78
N HIS A 169 -27.05 6.71 -0.58
CA HIS A 169 -26.69 5.76 -1.64
C HIS A 169 -27.90 5.02 -2.21
N GLU A 170 -28.78 4.54 -1.33
CA GLU A 170 -29.98 3.79 -1.71
C GLU A 170 -31.07 4.67 -2.34
N GLY A 171 -31.30 5.87 -1.79
CA GLY A 171 -32.46 6.70 -2.15
C GLY A 171 -32.17 7.92 -3.02
N TYR A 172 -30.89 8.29 -3.24
CA TYR A 172 -30.57 9.57 -3.88
C TYR A 172 -29.39 9.52 -4.86
N TYR A 173 -28.24 8.93 -4.50
CA TYR A 173 -27.05 8.95 -5.35
C TYR A 173 -27.18 8.04 -6.57
N PHE A 174 -27.78 6.85 -6.42
CA PHE A 174 -27.80 5.84 -7.48
C PHE A 174 -29.21 5.54 -8.05
N ILE A 175 -30.13 6.50 -7.95
CA ILE A 175 -31.42 6.40 -8.66
C ILE A 175 -31.24 6.74 -10.15
N ASP A 176 -32.06 6.12 -11.01
CA ASP A 176 -31.93 6.24 -12.48
C ASP A 176 -32.33 7.62 -13.04
N GLU A 177 -33.00 8.43 -12.24
CA GLU A 177 -33.40 9.78 -12.64
C GLU A 177 -32.17 10.71 -12.79
N PRO A 178 -32.16 11.64 -13.75
CA PRO A 178 -31.08 12.60 -13.90
C PRO A 178 -31.08 13.63 -12.75
N PHE A 179 -29.89 14.13 -12.39
CA PHE A 179 -29.77 15.20 -11.41
C PHE A 179 -30.33 16.52 -11.95
N VAL A 180 -31.17 17.15 -11.12
CA VAL A 180 -31.75 18.48 -11.38
C VAL A 180 -31.24 19.40 -10.29
N ILE A 181 -30.65 20.54 -10.69
CA ILE A 181 -30.19 21.57 -9.75
C ILE A 181 -31.39 22.03 -8.93
N PRO A 182 -31.36 21.91 -7.59
CA PRO A 182 -32.43 22.40 -6.74
C PRO A 182 -32.71 23.88 -7.02
N PRO A 183 -33.99 24.30 -7.09
CA PRO A 183 -34.30 25.71 -7.24
C PRO A 183 -33.69 26.45 -6.05
N LYS A 184 -32.93 27.52 -6.33
CA LYS A 184 -32.39 28.36 -5.26
C LYS A 184 -33.54 28.71 -4.32
N PRO A 185 -33.39 28.51 -3.00
CA PRO A 185 -34.43 28.88 -2.06
C PRO A 185 -34.77 30.33 -2.36
N THR A 186 -35.97 30.54 -2.91
CA THR A 186 -36.45 31.89 -3.18
C THR A 186 -36.45 32.51 -1.81
N SER A 187 -35.53 33.45 -1.59
CA SER A 187 -35.48 34.21 -0.37
C SER A 187 -36.84 34.89 -0.29
N GLN A 188 -37.79 34.22 0.35
CA GLN A 188 -38.97 34.85 0.87
C GLN A 188 -38.35 35.87 1.81
N MET A 189 -38.32 37.12 1.35
CA MET A 189 -38.00 38.25 2.19
C MET A 189 -38.72 37.98 3.50
N PRO A 190 -38.01 37.96 4.65
CA PRO A 190 -38.65 37.84 5.93
C PRO A 190 -39.84 38.82 5.93
N PRO A 191 -41.08 38.38 6.16
CA PRO A 191 -42.16 39.32 6.35
C PRO A 191 -41.68 40.28 7.44
N GLU A 192 -41.71 41.57 7.10
CA GLU A 192 -41.29 42.68 7.93
C GLU A 192 -41.77 42.42 9.38
N PRO A 193 -40.86 42.37 10.37
CA PRO A 193 -41.18 41.80 11.66
C PRO A 193 -42.21 42.65 12.39
N LEU A 194 -43.40 42.10 12.60
CA LEU A 194 -44.30 42.58 13.65
C LEU A 194 -43.74 42.15 15.02
N PRO A 195 -43.71 43.05 16.01
CA PRO A 195 -43.07 42.80 17.30
C PRO A 195 -44.00 42.00 18.22
N ILE A 196 -43.69 40.74 18.55
CA ILE A 196 -44.27 40.07 19.73
C ILE A 196 -43.30 39.02 20.32
N SER A 197 -43.38 38.95 21.64
CA SER A 197 -42.62 38.30 22.70
C SER A 197 -42.53 36.75 22.73
N VAL A 198 -41.37 36.30 23.24
CA VAL A 198 -41.01 35.01 23.89
C VAL A 198 -42.15 34.37 24.73
N PRO A 199 -42.23 33.03 24.91
CA PRO A 199 -41.30 32.29 25.79
C PRO A 199 -40.97 30.81 25.45
N SER A 200 -39.99 30.33 26.21
CA SER A 200 -39.21 29.08 26.24
C SER A 200 -39.96 27.79 26.63
N THR A 201 -39.47 26.61 26.23
CA THR A 201 -39.23 25.44 27.12
C THR A 201 -38.50 24.26 26.44
N PRO A 202 -37.79 23.38 27.21
CA PRO A 202 -36.90 22.31 26.72
C PRO A 202 -37.47 20.89 27.01
N THR A 203 -37.01 19.82 26.34
CA THR A 203 -37.11 18.43 26.87
C THR A 203 -36.13 17.46 26.17
N SER A 204 -35.73 16.45 26.93
CA SER A 204 -34.54 15.61 26.90
C SER A 204 -34.77 14.16 26.43
N THR A 205 -33.64 13.45 26.19
CA THR A 205 -33.31 12.04 26.54
C THR A 205 -33.89 10.82 25.80
N ILE A 206 -33.04 9.77 25.75
CA ILE A 206 -33.23 8.28 25.70
C ILE A 206 -32.45 7.65 24.51
N ALA A 207 -31.90 6.42 24.49
CA ALA A 207 -31.06 5.57 25.36
C ALA A 207 -30.78 4.26 24.56
N LEU A 208 -29.63 3.59 24.84
CA LEU A 208 -29.34 2.14 24.76
C LEU A 208 -29.29 1.35 23.41
N SER A 209 -28.15 0.69 23.14
CA SER A 209 -27.96 -0.79 23.16
C SER A 209 -27.23 -1.47 21.98
N SER A 210 -26.24 -2.29 22.36
CA SER A 210 -25.75 -3.58 21.80
C SER A 210 -24.91 -3.67 20.50
N SER A 211 -23.70 -4.22 20.69
CA SER A 211 -22.73 -4.79 19.73
C SER A 211 -23.22 -6.12 19.10
N PRO A 212 -22.65 -6.60 17.96
CA PRO A 212 -21.42 -7.40 18.02
C PRO A 212 -20.45 -7.32 16.80
N SER A 213 -19.25 -7.86 17.04
CA SER A 213 -18.00 -7.91 16.27
C SER A 213 -17.95 -8.95 15.14
N LYS A 214 -17.20 -8.64 14.05
CA LYS A 214 -16.47 -9.59 13.15
C LYS A 214 -15.66 -8.82 12.09
N SER A 215 -14.34 -9.06 12.02
CA SER A 215 -13.41 -8.49 11.04
C SER A 215 -13.18 -9.45 9.85
N PRO A 216 -13.27 -8.99 8.59
CA PRO A 216 -12.82 -9.76 7.43
C PRO A 216 -11.36 -9.42 7.05
N THR A 217 -10.55 -10.46 6.88
CA THR A 217 -9.17 -10.45 6.38
C THR A 217 -9.10 -9.95 4.94
N LYS A 218 -8.50 -8.77 4.70
CA LYS A 218 -8.22 -8.25 3.34
C LYS A 218 -7.03 -9.01 2.74
N SER A 219 -7.17 -9.55 1.53
CA SER A 219 -6.08 -10.19 0.79
C SER A 219 -4.92 -9.20 0.53
N PRO A 220 -3.66 -9.66 0.50
CA PRO A 220 -2.50 -8.80 0.30
C PRO A 220 -2.59 -8.01 -1.02
N HIS A 221 -2.29 -6.71 -0.96
CA HIS A 221 -2.36 -5.81 -2.11
C HIS A 221 -1.29 -6.19 -3.15
N LYS A 222 -1.72 -6.74 -4.30
CA LYS A 222 -0.82 -7.16 -5.37
C LYS A 222 -0.09 -5.95 -5.98
N LEU A 223 1.24 -6.02 -6.07
CA LEU A 223 2.06 -4.96 -6.69
C LEU A 223 2.08 -5.09 -8.22
N ARG A 224 2.17 -3.96 -8.93
CA ARG A 224 2.29 -3.93 -10.40
C ARG A 224 3.74 -4.21 -10.81
N HIS A 225 4.00 -4.70 -12.02
CA HIS A 225 5.38 -4.87 -12.50
C HIS A 225 6.17 -3.53 -12.45
N PRO A 226 7.44 -3.52 -12.00
CA PRO A 226 8.22 -2.28 -11.86
C PRO A 226 8.33 -1.44 -13.12
N SER A 227 8.40 -2.06 -14.31
CA SER A 227 8.43 -1.35 -15.60
C SER A 227 7.16 -0.51 -15.85
N ARG A 228 6.04 -0.88 -15.25
CA ARG A 228 4.74 -0.19 -15.42
C ARG A 228 4.52 0.95 -14.43
N LEU A 229 5.42 1.14 -13.47
CA LEU A 229 5.34 2.28 -12.55
C LEU A 229 5.60 3.60 -13.29
N HIS A 230 4.81 4.62 -12.94
CA HIS A 230 4.99 5.95 -13.48
C HIS A 230 6.15 6.69 -12.80
N THR A 231 6.76 7.65 -13.50
CA THR A 231 7.91 8.41 -12.99
C THR A 231 7.66 9.16 -11.68
N LYS A 232 6.40 9.53 -11.42
CA LYS A 232 5.98 10.19 -10.17
C LYS A 232 6.02 9.24 -8.97
N ASP A 233 5.83 7.94 -9.21
CA ASP A 233 5.79 6.89 -8.19
C ASP A 233 7.17 6.24 -7.98
N LEU A 234 8.12 6.49 -8.89
CA LEU A 234 9.52 6.09 -8.75
C LEU A 234 10.23 6.89 -7.64
N THR A 235 10.07 6.40 -6.41
CA THR A 235 10.65 6.97 -5.19
C THR A 235 11.48 5.91 -4.47
N GLY A 236 12.36 6.34 -3.56
CA GLY A 236 13.10 5.41 -2.70
C GLY A 236 12.17 4.50 -1.88
N ASN A 237 11.07 5.04 -1.33
CA ASN A 237 10.11 4.24 -0.58
C ASN A 237 9.38 3.21 -1.45
N ALA A 238 9.01 3.56 -2.70
CA ALA A 238 8.45 2.58 -3.63
C ALA A 238 9.45 1.44 -3.90
N PHE A 239 10.73 1.77 -4.10
CA PHE A 239 11.77 0.75 -4.26
C PHE A 239 11.89 -0.16 -3.04
N ARG A 240 11.85 0.39 -1.82
CA ARG A 240 11.84 -0.38 -0.56
C ARG A 240 10.69 -1.38 -0.48
N ILE A 241 9.47 -0.96 -0.85
CA ILE A 241 8.27 -1.82 -0.87
C ILE A 241 8.45 -2.99 -1.85
N TYR A 242 8.96 -2.71 -3.05
CA TYR A 242 9.20 -3.73 -4.08
C TYR A 242 10.31 -4.70 -3.71
N LEU A 243 11.37 -4.19 -3.08
CA LEU A 243 12.46 -5.01 -2.56
C LEU A 243 11.94 -5.99 -1.50
N LYS A 244 11.16 -5.50 -0.53
CA LYS A 244 10.52 -6.35 0.49
C LYS A 244 9.61 -7.40 -0.15
N HIS A 245 8.76 -6.99 -1.09
CA HIS A 245 7.86 -7.90 -1.78
C HIS A 245 8.61 -9.01 -2.52
N TYR A 246 9.72 -8.68 -3.18
CA TYR A 246 10.56 -9.71 -3.81
C TYR A 246 11.10 -10.69 -2.77
N MET A 247 11.66 -10.20 -1.64
CA MET A 247 12.19 -11.06 -0.59
C MET A 247 11.12 -11.95 0.06
N ASP A 248 9.89 -11.47 0.18
CA ASP A 248 8.75 -12.22 0.75
C ASP A 248 8.28 -13.38 -0.16
N ASN A 249 8.46 -13.27 -1.48
CA ASN A 249 7.84 -14.18 -2.46
C ASN A 249 8.85 -14.97 -3.30
N ALA A 250 10.16 -14.71 -3.15
CA ALA A 250 11.18 -15.36 -3.98
C ALA A 250 11.30 -16.88 -3.74
N ASP A 251 10.83 -17.40 -2.61
CA ASP A 251 10.78 -18.85 -2.34
C ASP A 251 9.67 -19.57 -3.12
N ASP A 252 8.64 -18.84 -3.57
CA ASP A 252 7.55 -19.41 -4.35
C ASP A 252 7.93 -19.61 -5.83
N ILE A 253 9.11 -19.15 -6.25
CA ILE A 253 9.62 -19.43 -7.59
C ILE A 253 10.08 -20.88 -7.60
N PRO A 254 9.34 -21.80 -8.25
CA PRO A 254 9.77 -23.18 -8.33
C PRO A 254 11.16 -23.20 -8.98
N PRO A 255 12.11 -24.00 -8.45
CA PRO A 255 13.37 -24.19 -9.15
C PRO A 255 13.03 -24.65 -10.55
N VAL A 256 13.51 -23.91 -11.56
CA VAL A 256 13.38 -24.31 -12.96
C VAL A 256 14.04 -25.69 -13.01
N ALA A 257 13.21 -26.73 -13.08
CA ALA A 257 13.71 -28.09 -13.23
C ALA A 257 14.65 -28.03 -14.43
N PRO A 258 15.92 -28.49 -14.31
CA PRO A 258 16.83 -28.47 -15.42
C PRO A 258 16.09 -29.14 -16.56
N GLU A 259 15.70 -28.37 -17.59
CA GLU A 259 14.92 -28.93 -18.67
C GLU A 259 15.74 -30.12 -19.16
N PRO A 260 15.15 -31.34 -19.18
CA PRO A 260 15.87 -32.51 -19.61
C PRO A 260 16.38 -32.14 -20.99
N THR A 261 17.70 -31.97 -21.10
CA THR A 261 18.34 -31.59 -22.34
C THR A 261 17.92 -32.65 -23.32
N THR A 262 16.90 -32.35 -24.12
CA THR A 262 16.39 -33.27 -25.12
C THR A 262 17.62 -33.64 -25.93
N PRO A 263 18.05 -34.91 -25.94
CA PRO A 263 19.23 -35.29 -26.67
C PRO A 263 18.96 -34.90 -28.12
N THR A 264 19.65 -33.85 -28.58
CA THR A 264 19.48 -33.30 -29.91
C THR A 264 19.74 -34.45 -30.87
N SER A 265 18.65 -34.98 -31.42
CA SER A 265 18.67 -36.09 -32.35
C SER A 265 19.57 -35.66 -33.50
N SER A 266 20.73 -36.32 -33.57
CA SER A 266 21.65 -36.31 -34.71
C SER A 266 20.84 -36.55 -35.98
N ARG A 267 20.60 -35.47 -36.73
CA ARG A 267 19.84 -35.49 -37.97
C ARG A 267 20.81 -35.81 -39.11
N ASN A 268 20.92 -37.10 -39.44
CA ASN A 268 21.42 -37.57 -40.73
C ASN A 268 20.82 -38.94 -41.04
N ALA A 269 19.60 -38.96 -41.61
CA ALA A 269 19.14 -40.01 -42.51
C ALA A 269 17.87 -39.58 -43.25
N PHE A 270 17.81 -40.00 -44.50
CA PHE A 270 16.93 -39.64 -45.61
C PHE A 270 15.43 -39.92 -45.40
N PRO A 271 14.54 -39.29 -46.20
CA PRO A 271 13.11 -39.55 -46.17
C PRO A 271 12.78 -40.83 -46.94
N SER A 272 12.25 -41.85 -46.25
CA SER A 272 11.49 -42.92 -46.91
C SER A 272 10.03 -42.52 -46.89
N ALA A 273 9.48 -42.40 -48.10
CA ALA A 273 8.05 -42.35 -48.32
C ALA A 273 7.40 -43.68 -47.90
N ASP A 274 6.09 -43.59 -47.68
CA ASP A 274 5.15 -44.71 -47.53
C ASP A 274 4.92 -45.21 -46.09
N GLU A 275 4.01 -44.53 -45.38
CA GLU A 275 3.22 -45.21 -44.35
C GLU A 275 1.81 -44.58 -44.25
N THR A 276 0.84 -45.44 -44.54
CA THR A 276 -0.61 -45.22 -44.54
C THR A 276 -1.20 -44.81 -43.18
N PRO A 277 -2.34 -44.09 -43.15
CA PRO A 277 -2.99 -43.69 -41.90
C PRO A 277 -3.70 -44.88 -41.22
N ARG A 278 -3.38 -45.15 -39.95
CA ARG A 278 -4.15 -46.05 -39.08
C ARG A 278 -5.19 -45.28 -38.26
N PRO A 279 -6.41 -45.83 -38.06
CA PRO A 279 -7.45 -45.22 -37.25
C PRO A 279 -7.11 -45.32 -35.76
N HIS A 280 -7.18 -44.18 -35.06
CA HIS A 280 -6.96 -44.11 -33.62
C HIS A 280 -8.21 -44.55 -32.85
N ASP A 281 -8.04 -45.61 -32.04
CA ASP A 281 -8.99 -46.06 -31.03
C ASP A 281 -9.12 -45.02 -29.91
N HIS A 282 -10.32 -44.46 -29.78
CA HIS A 282 -10.74 -43.68 -28.62
C HIS A 282 -11.07 -44.61 -27.46
N THR A 283 -10.08 -44.91 -26.61
CA THR A 283 -10.35 -45.44 -25.27
C THR A 283 -10.39 -44.30 -24.24
N PRO A 284 -11.45 -44.21 -23.40
CA PRO A 284 -11.55 -43.18 -22.38
C PRO A 284 -10.51 -43.41 -21.28
N ARG A 285 -9.58 -42.47 -21.17
CA ARG A 285 -8.52 -42.45 -20.17
C ARG A 285 -9.14 -42.36 -18.77
N ARG A 286 -9.06 -43.46 -18.02
CA ARG A 286 -9.49 -43.56 -16.62
C ARG A 286 -8.71 -42.53 -15.79
N ILE A 287 -9.41 -41.50 -15.31
CA ILE A 287 -8.86 -40.48 -14.41
C ILE A 287 -8.48 -41.19 -13.11
N ALA A 288 -7.19 -41.27 -12.82
CA ALA A 288 -6.70 -41.75 -11.53
C ALA A 288 -7.19 -40.80 -10.43
N PRO A 289 -7.68 -41.31 -9.28
CA PRO A 289 -8.10 -40.46 -8.18
C PRO A 289 -6.93 -39.59 -7.73
N LEU A 290 -7.11 -38.26 -7.79
CA LEU A 290 -6.23 -37.26 -7.23
C LEU A 290 -6.18 -37.46 -5.71
N ASN A 291 -5.23 -38.27 -5.24
CA ASN A 291 -4.84 -38.31 -3.85
C ASN A 291 -4.20 -36.96 -3.49
N PHE A 292 -4.98 -36.08 -2.83
CA PHE A 292 -4.58 -34.75 -2.36
C PHE A 292 -3.61 -34.77 -1.15
N ALA A 293 -3.12 -35.93 -0.74
CA ALA A 293 -2.06 -36.02 0.25
C ALA A 293 -0.71 -35.75 -0.43
N ARG A 294 -0.40 -34.47 -0.70
CA ARG A 294 0.96 -34.04 -1.07
C ARG A 294 1.87 -34.44 0.10
N PRO A 295 2.81 -35.38 -0.08
CA PRO A 295 3.78 -35.70 0.96
C PRO A 295 4.47 -34.40 1.38
N LEU A 296 4.60 -34.16 2.69
CA LEU A 296 5.38 -33.05 3.22
C LEU A 296 6.82 -33.26 2.76
N THR A 297 7.18 -32.71 1.61
CA THR A 297 8.57 -32.63 1.19
C THR A 297 9.31 -31.82 2.25
N PRO A 298 10.51 -32.27 2.66
CA PRO A 298 11.30 -31.55 3.66
C PRO A 298 11.39 -30.08 3.25
N VAL A 299 11.00 -29.19 4.16
CA VAL A 299 11.03 -27.74 3.94
C VAL A 299 12.47 -27.36 3.65
N ASP A 300 12.73 -26.77 2.47
CA ASP A 300 14.06 -26.32 2.13
C ASP A 300 14.54 -25.32 3.18
N PRO A 301 15.81 -25.40 3.63
CA PRO A 301 16.32 -24.50 4.65
C PRO A 301 16.23 -23.07 4.15
N THR A 302 15.67 -22.18 4.98
CA THR A 302 15.57 -20.75 4.69
C THR A 302 16.95 -20.19 4.31
N ARG A 303 17.01 -19.48 3.18
CA ARG A 303 18.26 -18.90 2.67
C ARG A 303 18.22 -17.38 2.67
N GLY A 304 19.29 -16.77 3.15
CA GLY A 304 19.45 -15.32 3.17
C GLY A 304 19.78 -14.74 1.79
N PHE A 305 19.42 -13.48 1.59
CA PHE A 305 19.71 -12.67 0.42
C PHE A 305 20.87 -11.74 0.72
N THR A 306 21.94 -11.78 -0.08
CA THR A 306 22.99 -10.75 -0.04
C THR A 306 22.62 -9.54 -0.88
N LEU A 307 23.28 -8.40 -0.64
CA LEU A 307 23.07 -7.20 -1.45
C LEU A 307 23.46 -7.46 -2.91
N SER A 308 24.54 -8.19 -3.13
CA SER A 308 25.02 -8.68 -4.43
C SER A 308 23.99 -9.53 -5.15
N TYR A 309 23.30 -10.43 -4.45
CA TYR A 309 22.21 -11.21 -5.03
C TYR A 309 21.07 -10.30 -5.48
N LEU A 310 20.59 -9.44 -4.58
CA LEU A 310 19.43 -8.56 -4.84
C LEU A 310 19.66 -7.59 -6.01
N ARG A 311 20.91 -7.13 -6.18
CA ARG A 311 21.30 -6.25 -7.29
C ARG A 311 21.33 -6.93 -8.66
N ARG A 312 21.45 -8.26 -8.70
CA ARG A 312 21.40 -9.07 -9.93
C ARG A 312 20.00 -9.48 -10.33
N VAL A 313 19.00 -9.23 -9.48
CA VAL A 313 17.59 -9.44 -9.84
C VAL A 313 17.20 -8.42 -10.92
N PRO A 314 16.86 -8.84 -12.15
CA PRO A 314 16.69 -7.92 -13.27
C PRO A 314 15.64 -6.84 -13.01
N GLU A 315 14.48 -7.21 -12.43
CA GLU A 315 13.39 -6.26 -12.18
C GLU A 315 13.71 -5.24 -11.10
N LEU A 316 14.44 -5.66 -10.06
CA LEU A 316 14.90 -4.75 -8.99
C LEU A 316 16.00 -3.84 -9.51
N SER A 317 16.96 -4.35 -10.29
CA SER A 317 18.00 -3.55 -10.92
C SER A 317 17.41 -2.49 -11.86
N LEU A 318 16.48 -2.90 -12.73
CA LEU A 318 15.73 -2.00 -13.61
C LEU A 318 15.00 -0.93 -12.81
N MET A 319 14.29 -1.31 -11.74
CA MET A 319 13.59 -0.36 -10.88
C MET A 319 14.56 0.64 -10.22
N ALA A 320 15.67 0.17 -9.67
CA ALA A 320 16.70 1.01 -9.05
C ALA A 320 17.28 2.00 -10.07
N LYS A 321 17.61 1.55 -11.29
CA LYS A 321 18.08 2.40 -12.41
C LYS A 321 17.07 3.52 -12.68
N ARG A 322 15.78 3.18 -12.77
CA ARG A 322 14.68 4.13 -13.01
C ARG A 322 14.49 5.11 -11.85
N VAL A 323 14.54 4.65 -10.60
CA VAL A 323 14.41 5.49 -9.40
C VAL A 323 15.56 6.48 -9.29
N VAL A 324 16.81 6.05 -9.48
CA VAL A 324 17.98 6.95 -9.44
C VAL A 324 17.91 8.02 -10.52
N LYS A 325 17.50 7.66 -11.75
CA LYS A 325 17.29 8.63 -12.84
C LYS A 325 16.15 9.61 -12.52
N ALA A 326 15.03 9.12 -11.99
CA ALA A 326 13.89 9.97 -11.61
C ALA A 326 14.27 10.96 -10.50
N GLU A 327 15.03 10.51 -9.50
CA GLU A 327 15.51 11.34 -8.38
C GLU A 327 16.51 12.42 -8.86
N ALA A 328 17.47 12.05 -9.72
CA ALA A 328 18.40 13.00 -10.32
C ALA A 328 17.66 14.08 -11.12
N ASN A 329 16.67 13.69 -11.92
CA ASN A 329 15.81 14.60 -12.65
C ASN A 329 14.99 15.52 -11.71
N ARG A 330 14.50 15.02 -10.58
CA ARG A 330 13.76 15.82 -9.58
C ARG A 330 14.68 16.89 -8.98
N ARG A 331 15.89 16.51 -8.55
CA ARG A 331 16.89 17.45 -8.02
C ARG A 331 17.33 18.49 -9.04
N ALA A 332 17.51 18.11 -10.31
CA ALA A 332 17.84 19.05 -11.37
C ALA A 332 16.72 20.10 -11.59
N ARG A 333 15.46 19.68 -11.58
CA ARG A 333 14.30 20.58 -11.69
C ARG A 333 14.18 21.51 -10.48
N GLU A 334 14.41 21.02 -9.27
CA GLU A 334 14.41 21.83 -8.05
C GLU A 334 15.56 22.86 -8.05
N ALA A 335 16.76 22.47 -8.48
CA ALA A 335 17.88 23.38 -8.64
C ALA A 335 17.60 24.47 -9.69
N GLN A 336 16.99 24.09 -10.82
CA GLN A 336 16.55 25.06 -11.84
C GLN A 336 15.48 26.01 -11.31
N LYS A 337 14.51 25.52 -10.53
CA LYS A 337 13.48 26.36 -9.91
C LYS A 337 14.11 27.35 -8.92
N LYS A 338 15.03 26.88 -8.08
CA LYS A 338 15.77 27.72 -7.12
C LYS A 338 16.62 28.79 -7.81
N ALA A 339 17.26 28.46 -8.94
CA ALA A 339 18.02 29.41 -9.74
C ALA A 339 17.14 30.49 -10.39
N LYS A 340 15.93 30.12 -10.85
CA LYS A 340 14.94 31.07 -11.39
C LYS A 340 14.41 32.03 -10.33
N GLU A 341 14.17 31.54 -9.11
CA GLU A 341 13.74 32.37 -7.97
C GLU A 341 14.84 33.34 -7.51
N GLY A 342 16.12 33.02 -7.76
CA GLY A 342 17.27 33.86 -7.40
C GLY A 342 17.59 35.04 -8.34
N GLY A 343 16.77 35.32 -9.36
CA GLY A 343 16.90 36.53 -10.20
C GLY A 343 18.10 36.60 -11.15
N VAL A 344 18.99 35.60 -11.18
CA VAL A 344 20.14 35.58 -12.09
C VAL A 344 19.73 34.90 -13.40
N ALA A 345 19.19 35.70 -14.33
CA ALA A 345 18.75 35.27 -15.66
C ALA A 345 19.92 34.98 -16.62
N LYS A 346 20.82 34.05 -16.27
CA LYS A 346 21.76 33.48 -17.24
C LYS A 346 21.17 32.18 -17.77
N LYS A 347 20.87 32.12 -19.08
CA LYS A 347 20.48 30.88 -19.78
C LYS A 347 21.60 29.84 -19.58
N PRO A 348 21.37 28.72 -18.89
CA PRO A 348 22.39 27.69 -18.78
C PRO A 348 22.56 26.99 -20.13
N VAL A 349 23.81 26.85 -20.57
CA VAL A 349 24.19 26.01 -21.71
C VAL A 349 24.03 24.54 -21.27
N VAL A 350 22.96 23.89 -21.74
CA VAL A 350 22.50 22.55 -21.27
C VAL A 350 23.34 21.38 -21.80
N THR A 351 24.29 21.60 -22.72
CA THR A 351 24.80 20.51 -23.55
C THR A 351 25.92 19.64 -22.96
N LYS A 352 26.49 19.94 -21.79
CA LYS A 352 27.65 19.18 -21.26
C LYS A 352 27.44 18.42 -19.93
N ALA A 353 26.28 18.56 -19.29
CA ALA A 353 26.05 17.97 -17.96
C ALA A 353 25.56 16.51 -17.97
N MET A 354 25.06 15.99 -19.10
CA MET A 354 24.41 14.67 -19.11
C MET A 354 25.39 13.48 -19.24
N SER A 355 26.62 13.68 -19.73
CA SER A 355 27.58 12.59 -19.89
C SER A 355 28.22 12.15 -18.56
N ASP A 356 28.41 13.08 -17.62
CA ASP A 356 29.03 12.80 -16.30
C ASP A 356 28.08 12.05 -15.33
N ASP A 357 26.78 12.00 -15.63
CA ASP A 357 25.79 11.31 -14.78
C ASP A 357 25.80 9.78 -15.01
N LYS A 358 26.26 9.29 -16.16
CA LYS A 358 26.33 7.83 -16.44
C LYS A 358 27.29 7.13 -15.48
N GLN A 359 28.48 7.68 -15.27
CA GLN A 359 29.51 7.11 -14.37
C GLN A 359 29.08 7.04 -12.90
N LYS A 360 28.09 7.85 -12.49
CA LYS A 360 27.61 7.92 -11.11
C LYS A 360 26.36 7.07 -10.86
N LEU A 361 25.83 6.40 -11.89
CA LEU A 361 24.58 5.63 -11.78
C LEU A 361 24.74 4.40 -10.88
N HIS A 362 25.76 3.59 -11.13
CA HIS A 362 25.97 2.33 -10.42
C HIS A 362 26.26 2.53 -8.91
N PRO A 363 27.14 3.45 -8.48
CA PRO A 363 27.31 3.77 -7.06
C PRO A 363 26.02 4.29 -6.40
N ARG A 364 25.20 5.07 -7.12
CA ARG A 364 23.90 5.54 -6.62
C ARG A 364 22.89 4.40 -6.49
N MET A 365 22.88 3.44 -7.42
CA MET A 365 22.07 2.23 -7.31
C MET A 365 22.50 1.38 -6.12
N LYS A 366 23.81 1.10 -5.95
CA LYS A 366 24.34 0.36 -4.79
C LYS A 366 23.90 1.03 -3.47
N ARG A 367 24.00 2.36 -3.38
CA ARG A 367 23.51 3.14 -2.22
C ARG A 367 22.01 3.02 -2.01
N LEU A 368 21.20 3.00 -3.07
CA LEU A 368 19.75 2.85 -2.98
C LEU A 368 19.35 1.48 -2.42
N PHE A 369 19.99 0.41 -2.88
CA PHE A 369 19.82 -0.95 -2.33
C PHE A 369 20.22 -1.01 -0.85
N GLY A 370 21.41 -0.52 -0.51
CA GLY A 370 21.89 -0.51 0.87
C GLY A 370 20.98 0.30 1.80
N TRP A 371 20.57 1.50 1.38
CA TRP A 371 19.60 2.31 2.13
C TRP A 371 18.27 1.59 2.33
N ALA A 372 17.73 0.94 1.29
CA ALA A 372 16.44 0.25 1.39
C ALA A 372 16.48 -0.94 2.35
N ILE A 373 17.57 -1.74 2.31
CA ILE A 373 17.76 -2.84 3.26
C ILE A 373 17.93 -2.32 4.69
N LEU A 374 18.75 -1.28 4.90
CA LEU A 374 18.93 -0.70 6.23
C LEU A 374 17.61 -0.16 6.81
N GLU A 375 16.75 0.46 6.00
CA GLU A 375 15.42 0.90 6.44
C GLU A 375 14.49 -0.27 6.75
N LEU A 376 14.55 -1.38 6.00
CA LEU A 376 13.79 -2.60 6.30
C LEU A 376 14.29 -3.26 7.61
N VAL A 377 15.60 -3.33 7.82
CA VAL A 377 16.21 -3.85 9.04
C VAL A 377 15.83 -2.99 10.25
N LYS A 378 15.90 -1.66 10.11
CA LYS A 378 15.50 -0.72 11.15
C LYS A 378 14.00 -0.80 11.47
N GLY A 379 13.17 -1.06 10.46
CA GLY A 379 11.73 -1.26 10.62
C GLY A 379 11.36 -2.61 11.25
N GLY A 380 12.29 -3.56 11.33
CA GLY A 380 12.02 -4.92 11.74
C GLY A 380 11.31 -5.76 10.67
N ASP A 381 11.29 -5.30 9.42
CA ASP A 381 10.71 -6.03 8.27
C ASP A 381 11.65 -7.13 7.74
N VAL A 382 12.95 -6.98 8.00
CA VAL A 382 14.04 -7.85 7.57
C VAL A 382 15.02 -7.97 8.74
N ILE A 383 15.70 -9.11 8.87
CA ILE A 383 16.76 -9.31 9.87
C ILE A 383 18.06 -9.75 9.20
N THR A 384 19.18 -9.53 9.88
CA THR A 384 20.48 -10.08 9.48
C THR A 384 20.47 -11.59 9.65
N TRP A 385 21.06 -12.31 8.72
CA TRP A 385 21.01 -13.77 8.62
C TRP A 385 22.42 -14.35 8.58
N GLU A 386 22.75 -15.19 9.56
CA GLU A 386 24.04 -15.90 9.63
C GLU A 386 24.00 -17.30 8.99
N GLY A 387 22.82 -17.74 8.53
CA GLY A 387 22.63 -19.07 7.95
C GLY A 387 23.03 -19.16 6.47
N PRO A 388 22.62 -20.24 5.78
CA PRO A 388 22.91 -20.44 4.37
C PRO A 388 22.45 -19.26 3.50
N VAL A 389 23.25 -18.88 2.52
CA VAL A 389 22.97 -17.77 1.60
C VAL A 389 22.48 -18.33 0.26
N ARG A 390 21.61 -17.58 -0.43
CA ARG A 390 21.20 -17.93 -1.79
C ARG A 390 22.39 -17.87 -2.74
N PRO A 391 22.56 -18.88 -3.61
CA PRO A 391 23.61 -18.84 -4.61
C PRO A 391 23.37 -17.64 -5.53
N CYS A 392 24.42 -16.85 -5.73
CA CYS A 392 24.38 -15.72 -6.64
C CYS A 392 24.19 -16.24 -8.08
N PRO A 393 23.18 -15.78 -8.84
CA PRO A 393 23.03 -16.14 -10.24
C PRO A 393 24.33 -15.78 -10.97
N ARG A 394 25.01 -16.79 -11.55
CA ARG A 394 26.19 -16.54 -12.36
C ARG A 394 25.75 -15.82 -13.63
N ALA A 395 26.48 -14.77 -14.02
CA ALA A 395 26.15 -13.94 -15.19
C ALA A 395 25.91 -14.74 -16.49
N ASN A 396 26.49 -15.95 -16.59
CA ASN A 396 26.43 -16.79 -17.79
C ASN A 396 25.41 -17.94 -17.70
N ALA A 397 24.74 -18.14 -16.56
CA ALA A 397 23.73 -19.19 -16.42
C ALA A 397 22.39 -18.64 -16.91
N GLY A 398 22.15 -18.74 -18.24
CA GLY A 398 20.93 -18.37 -18.96
C GLY A 398 19.83 -17.77 -18.09
N LEU A 399 19.86 -16.44 -17.94
CA LEU A 399 19.01 -15.60 -17.08
C LEU A 399 17.54 -15.52 -17.54
N ASP A 400 17.03 -16.56 -18.20
CA ASP A 400 15.61 -16.71 -18.52
C ASP A 400 14.81 -17.30 -17.34
N ALA A 401 15.38 -17.30 -16.13
CA ALA A 401 14.60 -17.53 -14.93
C ALA A 401 13.53 -16.43 -14.87
N ASP A 402 12.31 -16.79 -15.24
CA ASP A 402 11.18 -15.88 -15.43
C ASP A 402 10.70 -15.32 -14.08
N THR A 403 11.54 -14.50 -13.43
CA THR A 403 11.24 -13.72 -12.22
C THR A 403 10.06 -12.77 -12.45
N SER A 404 9.68 -12.56 -13.71
CA SER A 404 8.47 -11.86 -14.08
C SER A 404 7.20 -12.53 -13.54
N ALA A 405 7.23 -13.85 -13.25
CA ALA A 405 6.13 -14.59 -12.65
C ALA A 405 5.66 -13.98 -11.32
N LEU A 406 6.59 -13.49 -10.48
CA LEU A 406 6.27 -12.81 -9.22
C LEU A 406 5.35 -11.60 -9.43
N TRP A 407 5.50 -10.94 -10.58
CA TRP A 407 4.79 -9.71 -10.92
C TRP A 407 3.58 -9.93 -11.83
N ARG A 408 3.37 -11.14 -12.37
CA ARG A 408 2.37 -11.48 -13.41
C ARG A 408 1.05 -12.04 -12.89
N PHE A 409 0.90 -12.30 -11.59
CA PHE A 409 -0.29 -12.94 -10.98
C PHE A 409 -1.63 -12.15 -11.08
N ASN A 410 -1.73 -11.12 -11.92
CA ASN A 410 -2.97 -10.38 -12.18
C ASN A 410 -3.43 -10.38 -13.64
N SER A 411 -2.77 -11.11 -14.54
CA SER A 411 -3.26 -11.33 -15.91
C SER A 411 -4.04 -12.64 -16.02
N SER A 412 -5.03 -12.85 -15.14
CA SER A 412 -6.04 -13.90 -15.35
C SER A 412 -7.06 -13.42 -16.38
N SER A 413 -6.61 -13.27 -17.63
CA SER A 413 -7.45 -13.07 -18.80
C SER A 413 -7.09 -14.15 -19.81
N SER A 414 -7.91 -15.19 -19.82
CA SER A 414 -8.20 -16.10 -20.94
C SER A 414 -7.02 -16.77 -21.67
N THR A 415 -7.00 -18.09 -21.52
CA THR A 415 -6.45 -19.09 -22.44
C THR A 415 -6.76 -18.83 -23.91
N VAL A 416 -5.84 -19.37 -24.73
CA VAL A 416 -5.92 -19.75 -26.16
C VAL A 416 -5.41 -18.71 -27.17
N GLY A 417 -4.16 -18.96 -27.60
CA GLY A 417 -3.75 -18.85 -29.00
C GLY A 417 -3.71 -17.46 -29.60
N GLY A 418 -2.62 -16.73 -29.37
CA GLY A 418 -2.32 -15.54 -30.15
C GLY A 418 -0.90 -15.09 -29.91
N ASN A 419 -0.04 -15.25 -30.92
CA ASN A 419 1.32 -14.73 -30.96
C ASN A 419 1.32 -13.22 -30.65
N SER A 420 1.53 -12.84 -29.39
CA SER A 420 1.58 -11.44 -28.96
C SER A 420 3.01 -10.93 -29.02
N THR A 421 3.48 -10.68 -30.25
CA THR A 421 4.73 -9.98 -30.58
C THR A 421 4.48 -8.53 -31.03
N MET A 422 3.48 -7.82 -30.47
CA MET A 422 3.14 -6.46 -30.97
C MET A 422 2.72 -5.44 -29.89
N PHE A 423 3.35 -5.42 -28.72
CA PHE A 423 3.53 -4.14 -28.04
C PHE A 423 4.98 -3.72 -28.18
N SER A 424 5.18 -2.82 -29.12
CA SER A 424 6.43 -2.17 -29.46
C SER A 424 7.17 -1.75 -28.19
N SER A 425 8.20 -2.52 -27.84
CA SER A 425 9.43 -1.96 -27.29
C SER A 425 9.87 -0.90 -28.29
N ALA A 426 9.44 0.34 -28.07
CA ALA A 426 10.09 1.49 -28.69
C ALA A 426 11.55 1.34 -28.29
N SER A 427 12.37 1.03 -29.29
CA SER A 427 13.81 0.87 -29.23
C SER A 427 14.40 2.05 -28.46
N ILE A 428 14.61 1.85 -27.16
CA ILE A 428 15.70 2.52 -26.45
C ILE A 428 16.93 2.01 -27.19
N ALA A 429 17.41 2.82 -28.11
CA ALA A 429 18.59 2.54 -28.89
C ALA A 429 19.76 2.35 -27.90
N GLU A 430 20.15 1.08 -27.73
CA GLU A 430 21.51 0.56 -27.71
C GLU A 430 22.61 1.55 -27.30
N ASP A 431 22.48 2.10 -26.10
CA ASP A 431 23.57 2.77 -25.38
C ASP A 431 23.71 2.10 -24.00
N ASP A 432 23.47 0.78 -23.98
CA ASP A 432 23.51 -0.15 -22.84
C ASP A 432 24.85 -0.92 -22.76
N GLU A 433 25.86 -0.57 -23.56
CA GLU A 433 27.20 -1.22 -23.51
C GLU A 433 27.99 -0.94 -22.22
N ASP A 434 27.52 -0.01 -21.39
CA ASP A 434 28.17 0.40 -20.14
C ASP A 434 27.36 -0.04 -18.90
N GLU A 435 26.77 -1.25 -18.96
CA GLU A 435 26.21 -1.92 -17.79
C GLU A 435 27.37 -2.39 -16.90
N GLY A 436 27.96 -1.41 -16.20
CA GLY A 436 29.18 -1.59 -15.41
C GLY A 436 29.13 -2.85 -14.57
N GLU A 437 30.19 -3.65 -14.69
CA GLU A 437 30.34 -4.97 -14.07
C GLU A 437 29.87 -4.94 -12.61
N LEU A 438 28.81 -5.70 -12.32
CA LEU A 438 28.38 -5.93 -10.95
C LEU A 438 29.50 -6.71 -10.27
N THR A 439 30.20 -6.06 -9.32
CA THR A 439 31.22 -6.69 -8.49
C THR A 439 30.75 -8.04 -7.96
N ASP A 440 31.61 -9.04 -8.07
CA ASP A 440 31.36 -10.36 -7.50
C ASP A 440 31.04 -10.26 -6.00
N PRO A 441 30.15 -11.14 -5.49
CA PRO A 441 29.81 -11.14 -4.07
C PRO A 441 31.06 -11.38 -3.23
N GLU A 442 31.25 -10.56 -2.20
CA GLU A 442 32.29 -10.76 -1.20
C GLU A 442 31.90 -11.96 -0.31
N GLU A 443 32.87 -12.79 0.09
CA GLU A 443 32.59 -14.02 0.88
C GLU A 443 32.04 -13.72 2.27
N ASP A 444 32.33 -12.53 2.80
CA ASP A 444 31.89 -12.00 4.09
C ASP A 444 30.69 -11.03 3.97
N GLU A 445 30.00 -11.03 2.83
CA GLU A 445 28.85 -10.17 2.63
C GLU A 445 27.67 -10.57 3.54
N GLU A 446 27.16 -9.60 4.31
CA GLU A 446 25.99 -9.79 5.16
C GLU A 446 24.78 -10.29 4.34
N ALA A 447 24.11 -11.31 4.87
CA ALA A 447 22.88 -11.83 4.31
C ALA A 447 21.67 -11.36 5.12
N PHE A 448 20.53 -11.28 4.45
CA PHE A 448 19.30 -10.76 5.01
C PHE A 448 18.14 -11.72 4.74
N VAL A 449 17.23 -11.89 5.68
CA VAL A 449 16.01 -12.69 5.49
C VAL A 449 14.78 -11.86 5.82
N SER A 450 13.72 -12.02 5.03
CA SER A 450 12.46 -11.34 5.32
C SER A 450 11.81 -11.90 6.57
N LEU A 451 11.34 -11.02 7.45
CA LEU A 451 10.70 -11.43 8.69
C LEU A 451 9.22 -11.74 8.44
N THR A 452 8.92 -12.98 8.06
CA THR A 452 7.54 -13.44 7.91
C THR A 452 6.99 -13.98 9.24
N PRO A 453 5.67 -13.91 9.49
CA PRO A 453 5.07 -14.50 10.69
C PRO A 453 5.39 -15.99 10.84
N ALA A 454 5.41 -16.75 9.73
CA ALA A 454 5.74 -18.18 9.74
C ALA A 454 7.20 -18.45 10.16
N PHE A 455 8.13 -17.64 9.67
CA PHE A 455 9.53 -17.74 10.08
C PHE A 455 9.72 -17.37 11.56
N LEU A 456 9.11 -16.26 12.00
CA LEU A 456 9.20 -15.79 13.38
C LEU A 456 8.49 -16.70 14.39
N ALA A 457 7.39 -17.36 14.00
CA ALA A 457 6.63 -18.27 14.85
C ALA A 457 7.49 -19.35 15.52
N THR A 458 8.43 -19.93 14.77
CA THR A 458 9.35 -20.95 15.31
C THR A 458 10.26 -20.36 16.41
N ALA A 459 10.79 -19.15 16.22
CA ALA A 459 11.60 -18.48 17.22
C ALA A 459 10.79 -18.08 18.46
N VAL A 460 9.55 -17.64 18.27
CA VAL A 460 8.61 -17.30 19.34
C VAL A 460 8.27 -18.51 20.20
N GLU A 461 8.01 -19.68 19.62
CA GLU A 461 7.78 -20.91 20.39
C GLU A 461 8.99 -21.31 21.23
N GLN A 462 10.19 -21.24 20.64
CA GLN A 462 11.42 -21.52 21.37
C GLN A 462 11.63 -20.54 22.52
N ALA A 463 11.30 -19.26 22.32
CA ALA A 463 11.35 -18.25 23.37
C ALA A 463 10.36 -18.56 24.50
N ILE A 464 9.10 -18.92 24.19
CA ILE A 464 8.10 -19.31 25.20
C ILE A 464 8.58 -20.54 25.98
N THR A 465 9.08 -21.56 25.28
CA THR A 465 9.59 -22.80 25.90
C THR A 465 10.74 -22.50 26.87
N LYS A 466 11.74 -21.71 26.42
CA LYS A 466 12.88 -21.29 27.25
C LYS A 466 12.42 -20.46 28.45
N PHE A 467 11.45 -19.56 28.25
CA PHE A 467 10.91 -18.71 29.30
C PHE A 467 10.22 -19.53 30.41
N ILE A 468 9.40 -20.52 30.03
CA ILE A 468 8.72 -21.43 30.97
C ILE A 468 9.75 -22.27 31.73
N ALA A 469 10.77 -22.81 31.04
CA ALA A 469 11.84 -23.59 31.65
C ALA A 469 12.65 -22.76 32.66
N GLN A 470 13.03 -21.52 32.31
CA GLN A 470 13.75 -20.61 33.21
C GLN A 470 12.91 -20.23 34.43
N SER A 471 11.61 -19.99 34.25
CA SER A 471 10.69 -19.69 35.33
C SER A 471 10.53 -20.88 36.29
N ALA A 472 10.47 -22.11 35.76
CA ALA A 472 10.44 -23.33 36.55
C ALA A 472 11.74 -23.53 37.36
N ALA A 473 12.91 -23.30 36.75
CA ALA A 473 14.20 -23.37 37.43
C ALA A 473 14.33 -22.34 38.57
N ARG A 474 13.84 -21.11 38.36
CA ARG A 474 13.79 -20.06 39.41
C ARG A 474 12.82 -20.41 40.54
N ALA A 475 11.68 -21.03 40.23
CA ALA A 475 10.73 -21.47 41.25
C ALA A 475 11.32 -22.57 42.15
N GLN A 476 12.17 -23.44 41.61
CA GLN A 476 12.87 -24.49 42.37
C GLN A 476 13.92 -23.93 43.35
N SER A 477 14.54 -22.79 43.05
CA SER A 477 15.55 -22.18 43.93
C SER A 477 14.94 -21.30 45.02
N SER A 478 13.74 -20.76 44.83
CA SER A 478 13.04 -19.98 45.85
C SER A 478 12.25 -20.86 46.81
N LYS A 479 12.52 -20.80 48.13
CA LYS A 479 11.73 -21.47 49.20
C LYS A 479 10.29 -20.91 49.37
N GLY A 480 9.78 -20.17 48.39
CA GLY A 480 8.45 -19.55 48.44
C GLY A 480 7.33 -20.48 47.94
N PRO A 481 6.07 -20.17 48.26
CA PRO A 481 4.93 -20.89 47.69
C PRO A 481 4.97 -20.83 46.16
N VAL A 482 4.84 -21.99 45.52
CA VAL A 482 4.88 -22.16 44.07
C VAL A 482 3.74 -21.34 43.44
N ARG A 483 4.06 -20.19 42.83
CA ARG A 483 3.08 -19.46 42.01
C ARG A 483 2.83 -20.26 40.74
N SER A 484 1.56 -20.35 40.31
CA SER A 484 1.17 -21.03 39.06
C SER A 484 2.09 -20.66 37.91
N ARG A 485 2.45 -21.67 37.10
CA ARG A 485 3.27 -21.57 35.88
C ARG A 485 2.54 -20.77 34.80
N ALA A 486 2.42 -19.47 35.00
CA ALA A 486 1.78 -18.61 34.02
C ALA A 486 2.76 -18.36 32.86
N GLY A 487 2.31 -18.49 31.62
CA GLY A 487 3.12 -18.20 30.42
C GLY A 487 3.60 -16.74 30.33
N PRO A 488 4.55 -16.41 29.43
CA PRO A 488 5.00 -15.04 29.24
C PRO A 488 3.94 -14.14 28.58
N LYS A 489 4.01 -12.83 28.85
CA LYS A 489 3.27 -11.79 28.12
C LYS A 489 3.94 -11.47 26.78
N LEU A 490 3.21 -10.85 25.86
CA LEU A 490 3.72 -10.38 24.55
C LEU A 490 5.03 -9.55 24.67
N SER A 491 5.05 -8.57 25.56
CA SER A 491 6.23 -7.71 25.77
C SER A 491 7.41 -8.46 26.41
N GLU A 492 7.13 -9.47 27.25
CA GLU A 492 8.15 -10.35 27.85
C GLU A 492 8.80 -11.23 26.78
N ILE A 493 8.01 -11.81 25.85
CA ILE A 493 8.52 -12.58 24.71
C ILE A 493 9.40 -11.70 23.83
N THR A 494 8.91 -10.51 23.48
CA THR A 494 9.63 -9.58 22.61
C THR A 494 10.97 -9.16 23.22
N SER A 495 10.97 -8.84 24.51
CA SER A 495 12.20 -8.49 25.24
C SER A 495 13.15 -9.69 25.38
N PHE A 496 12.62 -10.90 25.57
CA PHE A 496 13.43 -12.12 25.63
C PHE A 496 14.17 -12.37 24.31
N LEU A 497 13.50 -12.23 23.17
CA LEU A 497 14.12 -12.37 21.85
C LEU A 497 15.21 -11.32 21.61
N LYS A 498 14.90 -10.04 21.87
CA LYS A 498 15.86 -8.92 21.71
C LYS A 498 17.12 -9.05 22.54
N ASN A 499 17.00 -9.59 23.75
CA ASN A 499 18.13 -9.73 24.67
C ASN A 499 18.93 -11.02 24.45
N GLY A 500 18.37 -11.98 23.71
CA GLY A 500 18.98 -13.29 23.51
C GLY A 500 19.93 -13.34 22.31
N ASP A 501 19.63 -12.58 21.26
CA ASP A 501 20.34 -12.62 19.98
C ASP A 501 20.22 -11.27 19.26
N ASP A 502 21.35 -10.76 18.76
CA ASP A 502 21.46 -9.46 18.09
C ASP A 502 20.61 -9.40 16.81
N MET A 503 20.31 -10.54 16.18
CA MET A 503 19.46 -10.58 14.99
C MET A 503 18.03 -10.07 15.24
N TRP A 504 17.54 -10.14 16.48
CA TRP A 504 16.20 -9.68 16.86
C TRP A 504 16.16 -8.25 17.39
N ARG A 505 17.28 -7.52 17.37
CA ARG A 505 17.40 -6.19 18.00
C ARG A 505 16.31 -5.19 17.55
N ASN A 506 15.93 -5.25 16.27
CA ASN A 506 14.93 -4.36 15.67
C ASN A 506 13.51 -4.96 15.60
N LEU A 507 13.28 -6.12 16.24
CA LEU A 507 11.97 -6.78 16.27
C LEU A 507 10.91 -5.86 16.89
N THR A 508 9.70 -5.84 16.32
CA THR A 508 8.59 -5.05 16.89
C THR A 508 7.62 -5.95 17.65
N GLU A 509 6.88 -5.39 18.63
CA GLU A 509 5.84 -6.15 19.35
C GLU A 509 4.73 -6.62 18.38
N PHE A 510 4.44 -5.81 17.36
CA PHE A 510 3.47 -6.14 16.31
C PHE A 510 3.86 -7.41 15.53
N SER A 511 5.12 -7.53 15.11
CA SER A 511 5.60 -8.74 14.43
C SER A 511 5.47 -10.00 15.30
N VAL A 512 5.73 -9.89 16.60
CA VAL A 512 5.56 -10.99 17.56
C VAL A 512 4.08 -11.34 17.73
N GLU A 513 3.19 -10.35 17.77
CA GLU A 513 1.75 -10.56 17.83
C GLU A 513 1.21 -11.28 16.59
N GLU A 514 1.67 -10.92 15.39
CA GLU A 514 1.31 -11.63 14.14
C GLU A 514 1.76 -13.08 14.16
N ALA A 515 2.99 -13.35 14.63
CA ALA A 515 3.51 -14.71 14.77
C ALA A 515 2.72 -15.53 15.80
N LEU A 516 2.34 -14.93 16.94
CA LEU A 516 1.51 -15.57 17.96
C LEU A 516 0.10 -15.83 17.46
N THR A 517 -0.46 -14.91 16.68
CA THR A 517 -1.76 -15.09 16.02
C THR A 517 -1.72 -16.26 15.04
N LEU A 518 -0.63 -16.41 14.28
CA LEU A 518 -0.42 -17.57 13.41
C LEU A 518 -0.33 -18.87 14.22
N LEU A 519 0.48 -18.91 15.28
CA LEU A 519 0.58 -20.08 16.17
C LEU A 519 -0.76 -20.45 16.79
N GLN A 520 -1.59 -19.46 17.11
CA GLN A 520 -2.95 -19.68 17.62
C GLN A 520 -3.87 -20.28 16.56
N GLN A 521 -3.80 -19.78 15.32
CA GLN A 521 -4.56 -20.33 14.20
C GLN A 521 -4.15 -21.78 13.88
N GLU A 522 -2.87 -22.11 14.03
CA GLU A 522 -2.33 -23.47 13.88
C GLU A 522 -2.63 -24.38 15.09
N GLY A 523 -3.20 -23.85 16.18
CA GLY A 523 -3.47 -24.60 17.39
C GLY A 523 -2.22 -25.00 18.19
N ARG A 524 -1.10 -24.29 17.98
CA ARG A 524 0.19 -24.52 18.64
C ARG A 524 0.41 -23.64 19.87
N ALA A 525 -0.30 -22.51 19.96
CA ALA A 525 -0.28 -21.62 21.11
C ALA A 525 -1.67 -21.09 21.43
N TRP A 526 -1.87 -20.63 22.66
CA TRP A 526 -3.11 -20.01 23.10
C TRP A 526 -2.84 -18.97 24.18
N VAL A 527 -3.82 -18.10 24.45
CA VAL A 527 -3.68 -17.00 25.42
C VAL A 527 -4.66 -17.16 26.59
N GLN A 528 -4.13 -17.15 27.82
CA GLN A 528 -4.91 -17.14 29.08
C GLN A 528 -4.57 -15.91 29.92
N GLY A 529 -5.54 -15.04 30.20
CA GLY A 529 -5.31 -13.86 31.04
C GLY A 529 -4.19 -12.93 30.51
N GLY A 530 -4.03 -12.86 29.18
CA GLY A 530 -2.98 -12.07 28.52
C GLY A 530 -1.58 -12.71 28.55
N ARG A 531 -1.48 -14.00 28.87
CA ARG A 531 -0.24 -14.78 28.88
C ARG A 531 -0.33 -15.92 27.88
N TRP A 532 0.75 -16.14 27.14
CA TRP A 532 0.82 -17.10 26.05
C TRP A 532 1.38 -18.43 26.53
N GLU A 533 0.71 -19.53 26.18
CA GLU A 533 1.11 -20.89 26.49
C GLU A 533 1.12 -21.73 25.22
N LEU A 534 2.01 -22.72 25.16
CA LEU A 534 2.08 -23.65 24.03
C LEU A 534 1.13 -24.82 24.27
N THR A 535 0.56 -25.33 23.18
CA THR A 535 -0.24 -26.55 23.18
C THR A 535 0.73 -27.73 23.11
N LEU A 536 0.79 -28.51 24.19
CA LEU A 536 1.69 -29.67 24.34
C LEU A 536 1.21 -30.90 23.58
#